data_AF-A0A662HM88-F1
#
_entry.id   AF-A0A662HM88-F1
#
_cell.length_a   1.000
_cell.length_b   1.000
_cell.length_c   1.000
_cell.angle_alpha   90.00
_cell.angle_beta   90.00
_cell.angle_gamma   90.00
#
_symmetry.space_group_name_H-M   'P 1'
#
loop_
_entity.id
_entity.type
_entity.pdbx_description
1 polymer ?
#
loop_
_entity_poly.entity_id
_entity_poly.type
_entity_poly.pdbx_seq_one_letter_code
_entity_poly.pdbx_strand_id
1 'polypeptide(L)'
;MPKALIIAPCFEIATQEWYPWLVYYLAPQLKARGVEPVLVQGDKATRENVWKLLTDEEIRAILGVGHGNDNVYTGQNYDEIFVSCQYPSETIKDRCFAPVSCLVGRGLLPDMTEKGLGCGLGEITVYIFYFQPGVDPLQDWVLALFTKSEFVYAISLAEGKTSGEAHALMVKAYYENADKVRDIDPEIAYTLEYDADNRHHFGDLNWKLVEGPPPAPGKYICPWCEWSTDEPHLMRDHIWNFHIWPELQPCFLPRFIRKILGCPIKR
;
A
#
# COMPACT_ATOMS: atom_id res chain seq x y z
N MET A 1 17.03 11.43 6.57
CA MET A 1 15.59 11.28 6.24
C MET A 1 15.35 9.78 6.20
N PRO A 2 14.36 9.22 6.91
CA PRO A 2 14.16 7.77 6.89
C PRO A 2 13.87 7.30 5.45
N LYS A 3 14.44 6.16 5.08
CA LYS A 3 14.24 5.51 3.78
C LYS A 3 13.35 4.29 3.93
N ALA A 4 12.55 4.02 2.90
CA ALA A 4 11.78 2.80 2.77
C ALA A 4 12.21 2.07 1.50
N LEU A 5 12.72 0.86 1.64
CA LEU A 5 12.97 -0.04 0.53
C LEU A 5 11.65 -0.61 0.03
N ILE A 6 11.40 -0.50 -1.27
CA ILE A 6 10.23 -1.09 -1.93
C ILE A 6 10.73 -2.13 -2.94
N ILE A 7 10.38 -3.38 -2.69
CA ILE A 7 10.71 -4.53 -3.53
C ILE A 7 9.52 -4.77 -4.46
N ALA A 8 9.71 -4.45 -5.74
CA ALA A 8 8.67 -4.46 -6.77
C ALA A 8 9.07 -5.40 -7.94
N PRO A 9 9.00 -6.73 -7.75
CA PRO A 9 9.14 -7.67 -8.85
C PRO A 9 8.02 -7.49 -9.87
N CYS A 10 8.23 -7.96 -11.10
CA CYS A 10 7.27 -7.85 -12.19
C CYS A 10 7.57 -8.95 -13.21
N PHE A 11 7.04 -10.15 -12.99
CA PHE A 11 7.37 -11.32 -13.85
C PHE A 11 6.21 -12.28 -14.09
N GLU A 12 5.24 -12.35 -13.17
CA GLU A 12 4.00 -13.10 -13.35
C GLU A 12 2.80 -12.21 -12.99
N ILE A 13 1.58 -12.72 -13.19
CA ILE A 13 0.34 -11.94 -13.16
C ILE A 13 0.23 -11.14 -11.85
N ALA A 14 0.43 -11.77 -10.69
CA ALA A 14 0.22 -11.08 -9.42
C ALA A 14 1.19 -9.91 -9.22
N THR A 15 2.48 -10.15 -9.47
CA THR A 15 3.52 -9.13 -9.38
C THR A 15 3.39 -8.06 -10.46
N GLN A 16 2.89 -8.40 -11.65
CA GLN A 16 2.58 -7.43 -12.72
C GLN A 16 1.43 -6.48 -12.32
N GLU A 17 0.37 -7.00 -11.70
CA GLU A 17 -0.76 -6.19 -11.22
C GLU A 17 -0.35 -5.25 -10.07
N TRP A 18 0.49 -5.72 -9.13
CA TRP A 18 0.94 -4.92 -7.99
C TRP A 18 2.06 -3.92 -8.31
N TYR A 19 2.87 -4.19 -9.33
CA TYR A 19 4.04 -3.37 -9.66
C TYR A 19 3.71 -1.88 -9.86
N PRO A 20 2.70 -1.48 -10.66
CA PRO A 20 2.36 -0.08 -10.84
C PRO A 20 1.92 0.61 -9.55
N TRP A 21 1.20 -0.11 -8.68
CA TRP A 21 0.75 0.38 -7.38
C TRP A 21 1.92 0.68 -6.43
N LEU A 22 2.96 -0.16 -6.43
CA LEU A 22 4.17 0.09 -5.64
C LEU A 22 4.96 1.31 -6.16
N VAL A 23 5.16 1.38 -7.47
CA VAL A 23 6.05 2.37 -8.11
C VAL A 23 5.40 3.74 -8.26
N TYR A 24 4.15 3.78 -8.72
CA TYR A 24 3.48 5.02 -9.11
C TYR A 24 2.45 5.51 -8.09
N TYR A 25 2.07 4.69 -7.11
CA TYR A 25 1.20 5.10 -6.02
C TYR A 25 1.94 5.15 -4.68
N LEU A 26 2.42 4.02 -4.15
CA LEU A 26 3.01 3.96 -2.81
C LEU A 26 4.28 4.83 -2.69
N ALA A 27 5.23 4.70 -3.61
CA ALA A 27 6.49 5.45 -3.54
C ALA A 27 6.26 6.98 -3.51
N PRO A 28 5.43 7.58 -4.40
CA PRO A 28 5.07 9.00 -4.27
C PRO A 28 4.39 9.36 -2.95
N GLN A 29 3.52 8.51 -2.40
CA GLN A 29 2.86 8.77 -1.10
C GLN A 29 3.86 8.82 0.06
N LEU A 30 4.87 7.93 0.06
CA LEU A 30 5.95 7.95 1.05
C LEU A 30 6.81 9.22 0.90
N LYS A 31 7.20 9.55 -0.33
CA LYS A 31 8.01 10.74 -0.63
C LYS A 31 7.33 12.03 -0.19
N ALA A 32 6.03 12.16 -0.47
CA ALA A 32 5.23 13.32 -0.06
C ALA A 32 5.17 13.50 1.47
N ARG A 33 5.47 12.45 2.24
CA ARG A 33 5.49 12.42 3.70
C ARG A 33 6.90 12.44 4.30
N GLY A 34 7.91 12.75 3.48
CA GLY A 34 9.29 12.87 3.94
C GLY A 34 9.96 11.53 4.24
N VAL A 35 9.50 10.43 3.63
CA VAL A 35 10.18 9.14 3.61
C VAL A 35 10.71 8.92 2.20
N GLU A 36 12.03 8.74 2.04
CA GLU A 36 12.63 8.55 0.72
C GLU A 36 12.43 7.09 0.24
N PRO A 37 11.68 6.85 -0.86
CA PRO A 37 11.49 5.50 -1.39
C PRO A 37 12.74 5.04 -2.15
N VAL A 38 13.29 3.90 -1.76
CA VAL A 38 14.37 3.20 -2.47
C VAL A 38 13.72 2.06 -3.27
N LEU A 39 13.56 2.25 -4.58
CA LEU A 39 12.87 1.29 -5.44
C LEU A 39 13.82 0.22 -5.99
N VAL A 40 13.45 -1.05 -5.83
CA VAL A 40 14.10 -2.19 -6.47
C VAL A 40 13.08 -2.89 -7.37
N GLN A 41 13.22 -2.70 -8.68
CA GLN A 41 12.17 -2.96 -9.67
C GLN A 41 12.54 -4.08 -10.65
N GLY A 42 11.57 -4.92 -11.00
CA GLY A 42 11.68 -5.96 -12.03
C GLY A 42 12.93 -6.83 -11.84
N ASP A 43 13.76 -6.95 -12.87
CA ASP A 43 15.00 -7.75 -12.85
C ASP A 43 16.02 -7.36 -11.77
N LYS A 44 15.86 -6.19 -11.13
CA LYS A 44 16.70 -5.80 -10.01
C LYS A 44 16.18 -6.30 -8.66
N ALA A 45 14.93 -6.74 -8.55
CA ALA A 45 14.29 -7.20 -7.32
C ALA A 45 14.80 -8.59 -6.89
N THR A 46 16.11 -8.71 -6.68
CA THR A 46 16.82 -9.93 -6.33
C THR A 46 17.43 -9.82 -4.94
N ARG A 47 17.73 -10.97 -4.32
CA ARG A 47 18.40 -11.10 -3.03
C ARG A 47 19.67 -10.27 -2.97
N GLU A 48 20.52 -10.38 -3.99
CA GLU A 48 21.81 -9.68 -4.04
C GLU A 48 21.61 -8.16 -3.92
N ASN A 49 20.73 -7.60 -4.75
CA ASN A 49 20.49 -6.15 -4.77
C ASN A 49 19.80 -5.68 -3.48
N VAL A 50 18.82 -6.44 -2.99
CA VAL A 50 18.13 -6.13 -1.74
C VAL A 50 19.10 -6.14 -0.57
N TRP A 51 19.87 -7.21 -0.40
CA TRP A 51 20.82 -7.34 0.71
C TRP A 51 21.91 -6.29 0.66
N LYS A 52 22.39 -5.92 -0.54
CA LYS A 52 23.33 -4.82 -0.71
C LYS A 52 22.74 -3.49 -0.22
N LEU A 53 21.49 -3.18 -0.55
CA LEU A 53 20.84 -1.95 -0.10
C LEU A 53 20.60 -1.94 1.41
N LEU A 54 20.30 -3.09 1.99
CA LEU A 54 20.08 -3.24 3.44
C LEU A 54 21.34 -3.00 4.29
N THR A 55 22.49 -2.74 3.69
CA THR A 55 23.66 -2.18 4.40
C THR A 55 23.49 -0.70 4.78
N ASP A 56 22.52 0.00 4.18
CA ASP A 56 22.16 1.38 4.51
C ASP A 56 21.26 1.41 5.75
N GLU A 57 21.79 1.87 6.88
CA GLU A 57 21.07 2.01 8.14
C GLU A 57 19.90 3.02 8.08
N GLU A 58 19.88 3.93 7.09
CA GLU A 58 18.74 4.83 6.90
C GLU A 58 17.50 4.11 6.34
N ILE A 59 17.65 2.92 5.75
CA ILE A 59 16.53 2.06 5.37
C ILE A 59 15.92 1.49 6.64
N ARG A 60 14.75 2.01 7.03
CA ARG A 60 14.03 1.60 8.24
C ARG A 60 12.79 0.77 7.94
N ALA A 61 12.28 0.78 6.70
CA ALA A 61 11.17 -0.06 6.28
C ALA A 61 11.53 -0.86 5.02
N ILE A 62 11.05 -2.10 4.98
CA ILE A 62 11.13 -3.03 3.86
C ILE A 62 9.69 -3.37 3.49
N LEU A 63 9.26 -2.86 2.34
CA LEU A 63 7.92 -2.95 1.80
C LEU A 63 7.97 -3.65 0.44
N GLY A 64 6.84 -4.12 -0.07
CA GLY A 64 6.78 -4.65 -1.42
C GLY A 64 5.72 -5.72 -1.60
N VAL A 65 5.89 -6.47 -2.67
CA VAL A 65 5.10 -7.66 -3.00
C VAL A 65 6.05 -8.79 -3.37
N GLY A 66 5.62 -10.03 -3.18
CA GLY A 66 6.36 -11.20 -3.62
C GLY A 66 5.68 -12.48 -3.16
N HIS A 67 6.04 -13.60 -3.78
CA HIS A 67 5.55 -14.88 -3.29
C HIS A 67 6.21 -15.24 -1.97
N GLY A 68 5.55 -16.14 -1.26
CA GLY A 68 6.04 -16.61 0.01
C GLY A 68 5.37 -17.89 0.44
N ASN A 69 5.95 -18.46 1.48
CA ASN A 69 5.39 -19.54 2.26
C ASN A 69 5.71 -19.25 3.74
N ASP A 70 5.43 -20.22 4.61
CA ASP A 70 5.66 -20.09 6.05
C ASP A 70 7.05 -19.51 6.41
N ASN A 71 8.09 -19.82 5.62
CA ASN A 71 9.48 -19.50 5.96
C ASN A 71 10.23 -18.66 4.91
N VAL A 72 9.59 -18.28 3.79
CA VAL A 72 10.28 -17.67 2.64
C VAL A 72 9.50 -16.47 2.11
N TYR A 73 10.23 -15.41 1.76
CA TYR A 73 9.77 -14.29 0.94
C TYR A 73 10.66 -14.15 -0.30
N THR A 74 10.07 -14.02 -1.49
CA THR A 74 10.79 -13.97 -2.76
C THR A 74 10.68 -12.60 -3.45
N GLY A 75 11.62 -12.34 -4.36
CA GLY A 75 11.58 -11.24 -5.32
C GLY A 75 11.28 -11.71 -6.74
N GLN A 76 12.01 -11.15 -7.71
CA GLN A 76 11.87 -11.43 -9.13
C GLN A 76 12.17 -12.90 -9.45
N ASN A 77 11.33 -13.52 -10.30
CA ASN A 77 11.50 -14.91 -10.75
C ASN A 77 11.66 -15.91 -9.59
N TYR A 78 10.94 -15.68 -8.48
CA TYR A 78 11.00 -16.47 -7.26
C TYR A 78 12.37 -16.50 -6.56
N ASP A 79 13.26 -15.54 -6.84
CA ASP A 79 14.53 -15.43 -6.12
C ASP A 79 14.26 -15.21 -4.63
N GLU A 80 14.66 -16.17 -3.79
CA GLU A 80 14.41 -16.12 -2.36
C GLU A 80 15.21 -14.98 -1.74
N ILE A 81 14.55 -13.96 -1.19
CA ILE A 81 15.23 -12.82 -0.58
C ILE A 81 15.49 -13.11 0.90
N PHE A 82 14.44 -13.48 1.62
CA PHE A 82 14.50 -13.84 3.03
C PHE A 82 14.00 -15.25 3.21
N VAL A 83 14.82 -16.06 3.88
CA VAL A 83 14.49 -17.43 4.28
C VAL A 83 14.77 -17.52 5.78
N SER A 84 13.84 -18.08 6.54
CA SER A 84 13.97 -18.20 8.00
C SER A 84 15.30 -18.86 8.34
N CYS A 85 15.99 -18.32 9.35
CA CYS A 85 17.33 -18.73 9.76
C CYS A 85 18.46 -18.51 8.73
N GLN A 86 18.21 -17.91 7.58
CA GLN A 86 19.18 -17.71 6.50
C GLN A 86 19.26 -16.25 6.04
N TYR A 87 19.32 -15.33 6.98
CA TYR A 87 19.66 -13.92 6.75
C TYR A 87 20.50 -13.39 7.93
N PRO A 88 21.39 -12.41 7.71
CA PRO A 88 22.09 -11.75 8.82
C PRO A 88 21.09 -10.91 9.62
N SER A 89 21.02 -11.09 10.94
CA SER A 89 20.06 -10.35 11.80
C SER A 89 20.19 -8.84 11.69
N GLU A 90 21.40 -8.32 11.46
CA GLU A 90 21.65 -6.89 11.27
C GLU A 90 20.94 -6.31 10.03
N THR A 91 20.54 -7.15 9.06
CA THR A 91 19.75 -6.70 7.91
C THR A 91 18.27 -6.41 8.24
N ILE A 92 17.77 -6.85 9.40
CA ILE A 92 16.37 -6.65 9.81
C ILE A 92 16.22 -5.92 11.15
N LYS A 93 17.30 -5.74 11.88
CA LYS A 93 17.29 -5.19 13.23
C LYS A 93 16.71 -3.77 13.27
N ASP A 94 15.74 -3.55 14.15
CA ASP A 94 14.99 -2.29 14.29
C ASP A 94 14.33 -1.77 13.00
N ARG A 95 14.11 -2.66 12.00
CA ARG A 95 13.40 -2.32 10.77
C ARG A 95 11.96 -2.81 10.82
N CYS A 96 11.12 -2.19 10.00
CA CYS A 96 9.81 -2.71 9.65
C CYS A 96 9.91 -3.66 8.45
N PHE A 97 9.32 -4.85 8.52
CA PHE A 97 9.16 -5.77 7.38
C PHE A 97 7.68 -6.02 7.10
N ALA A 98 7.17 -5.44 6.00
CA ALA A 98 5.74 -5.47 5.68
C ALA A 98 5.49 -5.69 4.18
N PRO A 99 5.94 -6.83 3.59
CA PRO A 99 5.57 -7.17 2.23
C PRO A 99 4.18 -7.82 2.17
N VAL A 100 3.51 -7.69 1.03
CA VAL A 100 2.37 -8.54 0.68
C VAL A 100 2.92 -9.85 0.16
N SER A 101 2.76 -10.90 0.97
CA SER A 101 3.29 -12.22 0.69
C SER A 101 2.58 -13.27 1.53
N CYS A 102 2.20 -14.38 0.90
CA CYS A 102 1.47 -15.46 1.56
C CYS A 102 2.28 -16.07 2.71
N LEU A 103 1.60 -16.35 3.82
CA LEU A 103 2.06 -17.20 4.93
C LEU A 103 3.32 -16.73 5.68
N VAL A 104 3.97 -15.63 5.29
CA VAL A 104 5.20 -15.13 5.96
C VAL A 104 4.99 -14.83 7.45
N GLY A 105 3.74 -14.59 7.87
CA GLY A 105 3.38 -14.42 9.28
C GLY A 105 3.50 -15.69 10.13
N ARG A 106 3.58 -16.88 9.52
CA ARG A 106 3.61 -18.16 10.25
C ARG A 106 4.98 -18.54 10.79
N GLY A 107 6.04 -18.26 10.04
CA GLY A 107 7.41 -18.66 10.40
C GLY A 107 8.42 -17.53 10.22
N LEU A 108 8.43 -16.89 9.06
CA LEU A 108 9.44 -15.87 8.73
C LEU A 108 9.38 -14.65 9.64
N LEU A 109 8.20 -14.06 9.85
CA LEU A 109 8.08 -12.90 10.74
C LEU A 109 8.36 -13.24 12.21
N PRO A 110 7.85 -14.34 12.78
CA PRO A 110 8.28 -14.81 14.11
C PRO A 110 9.81 -14.93 14.22
N ASP A 111 10.47 -15.57 13.25
CA ASP A 111 11.93 -15.70 13.20
C ASP A 111 12.65 -14.34 13.13
N MET A 112 12.11 -13.39 12.37
CA MET A 112 12.63 -12.03 12.29
C MET A 112 12.45 -11.25 13.60
N THR A 113 11.29 -11.36 14.24
CA THR A 113 11.00 -10.71 15.52
C THR A 113 11.93 -11.22 16.62
N GLU A 114 12.15 -12.54 16.72
CA GLU A 114 13.11 -13.11 17.67
C GLU A 114 14.55 -12.59 17.46
N LYS A 115 14.89 -12.22 16.22
CA LYS A 115 16.20 -11.68 15.83
C LYS A 115 16.29 -10.15 15.84
N GLY A 116 15.27 -9.48 16.38
CA GLY A 116 15.30 -8.04 16.63
C GLY A 116 14.64 -7.18 15.56
N LEU A 117 13.76 -7.74 14.73
CA LEU A 117 12.88 -6.93 13.87
C LEU A 117 12.08 -5.94 14.73
N GLY A 118 12.04 -4.68 14.31
CA GLY A 118 11.33 -3.63 15.04
C GLY A 118 9.82 -3.86 15.00
N CYS A 119 9.26 -3.99 13.80
CA CYS A 119 7.88 -4.43 13.60
C CYS A 119 7.71 -5.17 12.27
N GLY A 120 6.58 -5.84 12.09
CA GLY A 120 6.26 -6.50 10.84
C GLY A 120 4.77 -6.62 10.60
N LEU A 121 4.43 -6.85 9.33
CA LEU A 121 3.06 -7.10 8.89
C LEU A 121 3.10 -8.29 7.94
N GLY A 122 2.36 -9.35 8.27
CA GLY A 122 2.42 -10.62 7.54
C GLY A 122 1.08 -11.30 7.46
N GLU A 123 0.87 -11.96 6.34
CA GLU A 123 -0.30 -12.81 6.14
C GLU A 123 -0.05 -14.15 6.84
N ILE A 124 -0.97 -14.61 7.68
CA ILE A 124 -0.92 -15.96 8.29
C ILE A 124 -1.68 -17.00 7.48
N THR A 125 -2.26 -16.62 6.34
CA THR A 125 -2.89 -17.51 5.37
C THR A 125 -2.39 -17.25 3.94
N VAL A 126 -3.15 -17.67 2.92
CA VAL A 126 -2.88 -17.25 1.54
C VAL A 126 -3.57 -15.90 1.35
N TYR A 127 -2.81 -14.90 0.91
CA TYR A 127 -3.36 -13.58 0.57
C TYR A 127 -4.08 -13.68 -0.77
N ILE A 128 -5.32 -13.21 -0.86
CA ILE A 128 -6.16 -13.36 -2.06
C ILE A 128 -6.66 -11.98 -2.50
N PHE A 129 -6.45 -11.62 -3.76
CA PHE A 129 -7.00 -10.38 -4.30
C PHE A 129 -7.65 -10.61 -5.66
N TYR A 130 -8.55 -9.69 -5.99
CA TYR A 130 -9.26 -9.67 -7.27
C TYR A 130 -8.78 -8.49 -8.11
N PHE A 131 -8.82 -8.66 -9.43
CA PHE A 131 -8.52 -7.64 -10.42
C PHE A 131 -9.37 -7.90 -11.67
N GLN A 132 -9.49 -6.91 -12.53
CA GLN A 132 -10.21 -6.95 -13.80
C GLN A 132 -9.24 -7.24 -14.94
N PRO A 133 -9.28 -8.41 -15.58
CA PRO A 133 -8.35 -8.76 -16.64
C PRO A 133 -8.38 -7.75 -17.80
N GLY A 134 -7.20 -7.27 -18.20
CA GLY A 134 -7.05 -6.35 -19.33
C GLY A 134 -7.36 -4.87 -19.02
N VAL A 135 -7.66 -4.54 -17.77
CA VAL A 135 -7.74 -3.15 -17.30
C VAL A 135 -6.34 -2.72 -16.84
N ASP A 136 -5.97 -1.45 -17.07
CA ASP A 136 -4.73 -0.88 -16.50
C ASP A 136 -4.80 -1.01 -14.96
N PRO A 137 -3.78 -1.60 -14.29
CA PRO A 137 -3.83 -1.86 -12.86
C PRO A 137 -4.13 -0.61 -12.01
N LEU A 138 -3.66 0.57 -12.42
CA LEU A 138 -3.91 1.83 -11.69
C LEU A 138 -5.33 2.39 -11.91
N GLN A 139 -6.03 1.92 -12.94
CA GLN A 139 -7.43 2.27 -13.23
C GLN A 139 -8.42 1.19 -12.79
N ASP A 140 -7.91 0.02 -12.36
CA ASP A 140 -8.72 -1.07 -11.86
C ASP A 140 -9.27 -0.74 -10.47
N TRP A 141 -10.58 -0.49 -10.40
CA TRP A 141 -11.26 -0.15 -9.16
C TRP A 141 -11.42 -1.35 -8.22
N VAL A 142 -11.44 -2.58 -8.74
CA VAL A 142 -11.50 -3.81 -7.93
C VAL A 142 -10.16 -4.01 -7.23
N LEU A 143 -9.05 -3.99 -7.99
CA LEU A 143 -7.71 -4.12 -7.43
C LEU A 143 -7.41 -3.00 -6.42
N ALA A 144 -7.90 -1.78 -6.69
CA ALA A 144 -7.76 -0.64 -5.79
C ALA A 144 -8.38 -0.86 -4.40
N LEU A 145 -9.38 -1.74 -4.25
CA LEU A 145 -9.96 -2.06 -2.93
C LEU A 145 -8.92 -2.75 -2.03
N PHE A 146 -8.10 -3.63 -2.61
CA PHE A 146 -7.06 -4.36 -1.89
C PHE A 146 -5.82 -3.49 -1.68
N THR A 147 -5.25 -2.96 -2.77
CA THR A 147 -3.97 -2.23 -2.73
C THR A 147 -4.05 -0.95 -1.89
N LYS A 148 -5.15 -0.19 -1.97
CA LYS A 148 -5.31 1.02 -1.15
C LYS A 148 -5.51 0.69 0.32
N SER A 149 -6.19 -0.41 0.66
CA SER A 149 -6.34 -0.86 2.06
C SER A 149 -4.98 -1.23 2.63
N GLU A 150 -4.23 -2.06 1.91
CA GLU A 150 -2.89 -2.51 2.31
C GLU A 150 -1.93 -1.33 2.54
N PHE A 151 -1.91 -0.38 1.61
CA PHE A 151 -0.98 0.75 1.69
C PHE A 151 -1.31 1.76 2.80
N VAL A 152 -2.50 1.70 3.41
CA VAL A 152 -2.79 2.49 4.62
C VAL A 152 -1.75 2.25 5.70
N TYR A 153 -1.24 1.03 5.85
CA TYR A 153 -0.22 0.71 6.84
C TYR A 153 1.06 1.54 6.62
N ALA A 154 1.68 1.40 5.44
CA ALA A 154 2.91 2.10 5.10
C ALA A 154 2.75 3.63 5.08
N ILE A 155 1.60 4.12 4.59
CA ILE A 155 1.27 5.54 4.56
C ILE A 155 1.13 6.09 5.99
N SER A 156 0.44 5.37 6.88
CA SER A 156 0.27 5.79 8.28
C SER A 156 1.59 5.83 9.03
N LEU A 157 2.48 4.86 8.80
CA LEU A 157 3.84 4.87 9.34
C LEU A 157 4.62 6.11 8.89
N ALA A 158 4.51 6.49 7.61
CA ALA A 158 5.12 7.70 7.08
C ALA A 158 4.49 8.98 7.65
N GLU A 159 3.24 8.92 8.12
CA GLU A 159 2.57 9.98 8.89
C GLU A 159 2.97 9.97 10.38
N GLY A 160 3.98 9.20 10.80
CA GLY A 160 4.47 9.19 12.19
C GLY A 160 3.57 8.47 13.19
N LYS A 161 2.59 7.69 12.69
CA LYS A 161 1.83 6.74 13.50
C LYS A 161 2.72 5.61 13.99
N THR A 162 2.35 5.05 15.12
CA THR A 162 2.91 3.78 15.58
C THR A 162 2.48 2.63 14.67
N SER A 163 3.25 1.55 14.64
CA SER A 163 2.93 0.35 13.87
C SER A 163 1.57 -0.25 14.25
N GLY A 164 1.21 -0.23 15.53
CA GLY A 164 -0.10 -0.69 16.01
C GLY A 164 -1.26 0.18 15.51
N GLU A 165 -1.11 1.52 15.55
CA GLU A 165 -2.11 2.43 14.97
C GLU A 165 -2.25 2.25 13.46
N ALA A 166 -1.12 2.12 12.76
CA ALA A 166 -1.09 1.90 11.31
C ALA A 166 -1.80 0.59 10.93
N HIS A 167 -1.58 -0.48 11.70
CA HIS A 167 -2.26 -1.78 11.49
C HIS A 167 -3.77 -1.66 11.69
N ALA A 168 -4.21 -1.04 12.78
CA ALA A 168 -5.63 -0.83 13.04
C ALA A 168 -6.32 -0.01 11.93
N LEU A 169 -5.65 1.01 11.40
CA LEU A 169 -6.17 1.81 10.27
C LEU A 169 -6.25 1.00 8.97
N MET A 170 -5.27 0.15 8.70
CA MET A 170 -5.27 -0.74 7.54
C MET A 170 -6.43 -1.75 7.61
N VAL A 171 -6.60 -2.43 8.75
CA VAL A 171 -7.73 -3.35 8.98
C VAL A 171 -9.06 -2.62 8.78
N LYS A 172 -9.21 -1.42 9.35
CA LYS A 172 -10.41 -0.59 9.15
C LYS A 172 -10.66 -0.29 7.66
N ALA A 173 -9.62 0.02 6.89
CA ALA A 173 -9.76 0.31 5.47
C ALA A 173 -10.24 -0.90 4.65
N TYR A 174 -9.76 -2.11 4.98
CA TYR A 174 -10.28 -3.35 4.38
C TYR A 174 -11.77 -3.52 4.64
N TYR A 175 -12.21 -3.43 5.90
CA TYR A 175 -13.62 -3.55 6.27
C TYR A 175 -14.49 -2.46 5.63
N GLU A 176 -14.02 -1.21 5.58
CA GLU A 176 -14.73 -0.13 4.88
C GLU A 176 -14.86 -0.39 3.38
N ASN A 177 -13.86 -1.02 2.76
CA ASN A 177 -13.94 -1.40 1.36
C ASN A 177 -14.85 -2.61 1.14
N ALA A 178 -14.83 -3.59 2.03
CA ALA A 178 -15.75 -4.73 2.00
C ALA A 178 -17.21 -4.27 2.05
N ASP A 179 -17.54 -3.35 2.96
CA ASP A 179 -18.89 -2.81 3.09
C ASP A 179 -19.40 -2.09 1.84
N LYS A 180 -18.51 -1.41 1.09
CA LYS A 180 -18.90 -0.72 -0.16
C LYS A 180 -19.34 -1.68 -1.26
N VAL A 181 -18.78 -2.89 -1.28
CA VAL A 181 -19.02 -3.87 -2.34
C VAL A 181 -19.86 -5.04 -1.88
N ARG A 182 -20.20 -5.16 -0.60
CA ARG A 182 -20.94 -6.29 -0.02
C ARG A 182 -22.23 -6.63 -0.77
N ASP A 183 -23.02 -5.63 -1.14
CA ASP A 183 -24.28 -5.82 -1.87
C ASP A 183 -24.10 -5.95 -3.40
N ILE A 184 -22.88 -5.70 -3.90
CA ILE A 184 -22.54 -5.73 -5.33
C ILE A 184 -21.85 -7.05 -5.68
N ASP A 185 -20.83 -7.41 -4.91
CA ASP A 185 -20.01 -8.60 -5.05
C ASP A 185 -19.64 -9.13 -3.65
N PRO A 186 -20.46 -10.04 -3.08
CA PRO A 186 -20.22 -10.62 -1.76
C PRO A 186 -18.92 -11.42 -1.65
N GLU A 187 -18.38 -11.93 -2.77
CA GLU A 187 -17.14 -12.72 -2.77
C GLU A 187 -15.93 -11.82 -2.58
N ILE A 188 -15.89 -10.68 -3.28
CA ILE A 188 -14.86 -9.66 -3.06
C ILE A 188 -14.95 -9.10 -1.64
N ALA A 189 -16.16 -8.82 -1.13
CA ALA A 189 -16.35 -8.34 0.24
C ALA A 189 -15.81 -9.34 1.27
N TYR A 190 -16.19 -10.62 1.14
CA TYR A 190 -15.68 -11.69 2.00
C TYR A 190 -14.16 -11.78 1.95
N THR A 191 -13.56 -11.66 0.76
CA THR A 191 -12.11 -11.75 0.60
C THR A 191 -11.38 -10.59 1.28
N LEU A 192 -11.91 -9.36 1.18
CA LEU A 192 -11.36 -8.20 1.89
C LEU A 192 -11.39 -8.40 3.41
N GLU A 193 -12.48 -8.94 3.95
CA GLU A 193 -12.59 -9.29 5.37
C GLU A 193 -11.62 -10.40 5.76
N TYR A 194 -11.53 -11.43 4.92
CA TYR A 194 -10.62 -12.54 5.11
C TYR A 194 -9.16 -12.09 5.18
N ASP A 195 -8.71 -11.27 4.24
CA ASP A 195 -7.36 -10.70 4.29
C ASP A 195 -7.19 -9.82 5.55
N ALA A 196 -8.17 -8.99 5.90
CA ALA A 196 -8.11 -8.14 7.11
C ALA A 196 -7.89 -8.95 8.40
N ASP A 197 -8.57 -10.08 8.53
CA ASP A 197 -8.51 -10.95 9.71
C ASP A 197 -7.22 -11.78 9.79
N ASN A 198 -6.54 -11.99 8.67
CA ASN A 198 -5.35 -12.83 8.58
C ASN A 198 -4.05 -12.05 8.30
N ARG A 199 -4.15 -10.74 8.07
CA ARG A 199 -3.01 -9.81 7.97
C ARG A 199 -2.57 -9.33 9.36
N HIS A 200 -1.66 -10.06 10.00
CA HIS A 200 -1.28 -9.88 11.41
C HIS A 200 -0.08 -8.96 11.59
N HIS A 201 -0.07 -8.24 12.72
CA HIS A 201 1.05 -7.42 13.18
C HIS A 201 2.03 -8.26 14.02
N PHE A 202 3.32 -7.94 13.91
CA PHE A 202 4.42 -8.56 14.64
C PHE A 202 5.38 -7.50 15.20
N GLY A 203 6.06 -7.81 16.31
CA GLY A 203 7.06 -6.92 16.93
C GLY A 203 6.45 -5.82 17.82
N ASP A 204 7.13 -4.68 17.91
CA ASP A 204 6.73 -3.57 18.79
C ASP A 204 5.60 -2.73 18.18
N LEU A 205 4.45 -2.73 18.85
CA LEU A 205 3.27 -1.92 18.51
C LEU A 205 3.54 -0.41 18.55
N ASN A 206 4.55 0.04 19.30
CA ASN A 206 4.93 1.44 19.41
C ASN A 206 6.03 1.85 18.42
N TRP A 207 6.53 0.92 17.60
CA TRP A 207 7.57 1.21 16.62
C TRP A 207 7.11 2.29 15.64
N LYS A 208 8.02 3.21 15.28
CA LYS A 208 7.74 4.32 14.35
C LYS A 208 8.79 4.39 13.24
N LEU A 209 8.31 4.63 12.02
CA LEU A 209 9.17 4.91 10.86
C LEU A 209 9.75 6.32 10.94
N VAL A 210 8.90 7.29 11.28
CA VAL A 210 9.23 8.71 11.39
C VAL A 210 9.06 9.14 12.83
N GLU A 211 10.10 9.74 13.41
CA GLU A 211 10.07 10.33 14.74
C GLU A 211 9.45 11.73 14.73
N GLY A 212 8.77 12.08 15.83
CA GLY A 212 8.07 13.36 15.97
C GLY A 212 6.61 13.32 15.51
N PRO A 213 5.89 14.45 15.61
CA PRO A 213 4.53 14.54 15.09
C PRO A 213 4.56 14.34 13.56
N PRO A 214 3.47 13.83 12.95
CA PRO A 214 3.31 13.81 11.50
C PRO A 214 3.75 15.15 10.93
N PRO A 215 4.51 15.20 9.81
CA PRO A 215 4.64 16.47 9.11
C PRO A 215 3.23 17.02 8.90
N ALA A 216 3.03 18.31 9.19
CA ALA A 216 1.76 18.96 8.88
C ALA A 216 1.41 18.58 7.44
N PRO A 217 0.16 18.13 7.15
CA PRO A 217 -0.20 17.61 5.84
C PRO A 217 0.34 18.60 4.81
N GLY A 218 1.33 18.15 4.03
CA GLY A 218 1.87 18.98 2.97
C GLY A 218 0.73 19.35 2.05
N LYS A 219 0.85 20.48 1.34
CA LYS A 219 -0.14 20.87 0.34
C LYS A 219 -0.52 19.65 -0.51
N TYR A 220 -1.77 19.22 -0.46
CA TYR A 220 -2.35 18.30 -1.43
C TYR A 220 -2.08 18.90 -2.81
N ILE A 221 -1.33 18.20 -3.65
CA ILE A 221 -1.05 18.61 -5.03
C ILE A 221 -2.00 17.85 -5.94
N CYS A 222 -2.66 18.57 -6.86
CA CYS A 222 -3.56 17.95 -7.81
C CYS A 222 -2.78 17.02 -8.74
N PRO A 223 -3.24 15.79 -8.99
CA PRO A 223 -2.52 14.87 -9.87
C PRO A 223 -2.58 15.27 -11.36
N TRP A 224 -3.46 16.20 -11.74
CA TRP A 224 -3.65 16.64 -13.14
C TRP A 224 -3.14 18.05 -13.44
N CYS A 225 -2.79 18.85 -12.43
CA CYS A 225 -2.25 20.19 -12.64
C CYS A 225 -1.43 20.68 -11.43
N GLU A 226 -0.85 21.87 -11.54
CA GLU A 226 0.02 22.44 -10.51
C GLU A 226 -0.73 23.03 -9.30
N TRP A 227 -2.07 22.91 -9.26
CA TRP A 227 -2.86 23.44 -8.15
C TRP A 227 -2.64 22.62 -6.87
N SER A 228 -2.58 23.30 -5.73
CA SER A 228 -2.40 22.64 -4.45
C SER A 228 -3.12 23.36 -3.30
N THR A 229 -3.44 22.62 -2.24
CA THR A 229 -4.18 23.11 -1.06
C THR A 229 -3.78 22.37 0.19
N ASP A 230 -3.93 22.95 1.37
CA ASP A 230 -3.71 22.26 2.64
C ASP A 230 -4.99 21.54 3.14
N GLU A 231 -6.12 21.67 2.42
CA GLU A 231 -7.42 21.16 2.85
C GLU A 231 -7.95 20.06 1.90
N PRO A 232 -8.17 18.82 2.38
CA PRO A 232 -8.51 17.69 1.52
C PRO A 232 -9.85 17.86 0.77
N HIS A 233 -10.82 18.55 1.37
CA HIS A 233 -12.10 18.82 0.72
C HIS A 233 -11.94 19.78 -0.48
N LEU A 234 -11.06 20.77 -0.38
CA LEU A 234 -10.74 21.68 -1.49
C LEU A 234 -10.03 20.92 -2.61
N MET A 235 -9.20 19.92 -2.30
CA MET A 235 -8.60 19.05 -3.33
C MET A 235 -9.64 18.23 -4.08
N ARG A 236 -10.56 17.59 -3.35
CA ARG A 236 -11.67 16.85 -3.95
C ARG A 236 -12.52 17.76 -4.84
N ASP A 237 -12.86 18.95 -4.35
CA ASP A 237 -13.68 19.91 -5.08
C ASP A 237 -12.95 20.45 -6.31
N HIS A 238 -11.63 20.66 -6.22
CA HIS A 238 -10.80 21.03 -7.37
C HIS A 238 -10.79 19.93 -8.44
N ILE A 239 -10.50 18.68 -8.06
CA ILE A 239 -10.52 17.52 -8.96
C ILE A 239 -11.88 17.41 -9.66
N TRP A 240 -12.95 17.50 -8.87
CA TRP A 240 -14.30 17.40 -9.39
C TRP A 240 -14.60 18.51 -10.39
N ASN A 241 -14.37 19.77 -10.02
CA ASN A 241 -14.83 20.91 -10.82
C ASN A 241 -13.95 21.24 -12.03
N PHE A 242 -12.65 20.92 -11.99
CA PHE A 242 -11.69 21.34 -13.01
C PHE A 242 -11.17 20.21 -13.89
N HIS A 243 -11.26 18.96 -13.46
CA HIS A 243 -10.75 17.82 -14.23
C HIS A 243 -11.86 16.86 -14.65
N ILE A 244 -12.82 16.56 -13.77
CA ILE A 244 -13.91 15.62 -14.08
C ILE A 244 -15.10 16.33 -14.73
N TRP A 245 -15.56 17.44 -14.14
CA TRP A 245 -16.78 18.13 -14.56
C TRP A 245 -16.73 18.79 -15.95
N PRO A 246 -15.61 19.41 -16.38
CA PRO A 246 -15.55 20.04 -17.70
C PRO A 246 -15.67 19.02 -18.84
N GLU A 247 -15.22 17.78 -18.63
CA GLU A 247 -15.27 16.70 -19.61
C GLU A 247 -16.65 16.02 -19.71
N LEU A 248 -17.51 16.21 -18.70
CA LEU A 248 -18.88 15.65 -18.65
C LEU A 248 -19.95 16.55 -19.32
N GLN A 249 -19.55 17.52 -20.13
CA GLN A 249 -20.49 18.36 -20.89
C GLN A 249 -20.81 17.76 -22.28
N PRO A 250 -22.10 17.71 -22.70
CA PRO A 250 -23.30 18.20 -22.03
C PRO A 250 -24.20 17.08 -21.47
N CYS A 251 -24.79 17.34 -20.30
CA CYS A 251 -25.87 16.53 -19.74
C CYS A 251 -27.18 16.72 -20.54
N PHE A 252 -27.74 15.60 -21.00
CA PHE A 252 -28.96 15.55 -21.82
C PHE A 252 -30.27 15.62 -21.01
N LEU A 253 -30.22 15.67 -19.68
CA LEU A 253 -31.42 15.63 -18.84
C LEU A 253 -32.20 16.97 -18.87
N PRO A 254 -33.54 16.92 -19.00
CA PRO A 254 -34.40 18.09 -18.87
C PRO A 254 -34.19 18.81 -17.52
N ARG A 255 -34.36 20.14 -17.53
CA ARG A 255 -34.06 21.04 -16.39
C ARG A 255 -34.80 20.66 -15.10
N PHE A 256 -36.02 20.13 -15.20
CA PHE A 256 -36.82 19.76 -14.02
C PHE A 256 -36.30 18.50 -13.33
N ILE A 257 -35.86 17.47 -14.09
CA ILE A 257 -35.24 16.26 -13.53
C ILE A 257 -33.93 16.61 -12.84
N ARG A 258 -33.14 17.50 -13.44
CA ARG A 258 -31.90 18.00 -12.84
C ARG A 258 -32.11 18.65 -11.48
N LYS A 259 -33.19 19.42 -11.32
CA LYS A 259 -33.53 20.07 -10.04
C LYS A 259 -33.93 19.05 -8.96
N ILE A 260 -34.64 17.99 -9.33
CA ILE A 260 -35.04 16.92 -8.41
C ILE A 260 -33.83 16.12 -7.92
N LEU A 261 -32.88 15.83 -8.80
CA LEU A 261 -31.69 15.03 -8.50
C LEU A 261 -30.53 15.85 -7.89
N GLY A 262 -30.73 17.14 -7.60
CA GLY A 262 -29.66 18.00 -7.10
C GLY A 262 -28.49 18.19 -8.08
N CYS A 263 -28.72 18.04 -9.38
CA CYS A 263 -27.68 18.11 -10.41
C CYS A 263 -27.10 19.54 -10.50
N PRO A 264 -25.78 19.74 -10.26
CA PRO A 264 -25.19 21.08 -10.23
C PRO A 264 -24.95 21.71 -11.62
N ILE A 265 -25.29 21.03 -12.73
CA ILE A 265 -25.08 21.53 -14.11
C ILE A 265 -26.06 22.68 -14.38
N LYS A 266 -25.60 23.93 -14.23
CA LYS A 266 -26.26 25.12 -14.75
C LYS A 266 -25.99 25.21 -16.25
N ARG A 267 -27.07 25.24 -17.05
CA ARG A 267 -27.05 25.98 -18.32
C ARG A 267 -27.46 27.40 -17.99
#